data_AF-A0A2V8LXY3-F1
#
_entry.id   AF-A0A2V8LXY3-F1
#
_cell.length_a   1.000
_cell.length_b   1.000
_cell.length_c   1.000
_cell.angle_alpha   90.00
_cell.angle_beta   90.00
_cell.angle_gamma   90.00
#
_symmetry.space_group_name_H-M   'P 1'
#
loop_
_entity.id
_entity.type
_entity.pdbx_description
1 polymer ?
#
loop_
_entity_poly.entity_id
_entity_poly.type
_entity_poly.pdbx_seq_one_letter_code
_entity_poly.pdbx_strand_id
1 'polypeptide(L)'
;MTPERWQQVEEVLQAALDRSPHERLSFLNEACSDDEELRQETSSLVDAYDEAGDFIEAPAIAHDAHVLLSNHEQNNIGREIGPYRIVERLGAGGMGEVYLAQDRRLDRPVALKILPAYFVSDEARLR
;
A
#
# COMPACT_ATOMS: atom_id res chain seq x y z
N MET A 1 -3.17 -3.83 -10.50
CA MET A 1 -4.38 -4.27 -9.79
C MET A 1 -5.51 -3.27 -9.97
N THR A 2 -6.75 -3.74 -10.13
CA THR A 2 -7.95 -2.89 -10.07
C THR A 2 -8.38 -2.71 -8.61
N PRO A 3 -9.17 -1.67 -8.27
CA PRO A 3 -9.67 -1.45 -6.92
C PRO A 3 -10.43 -2.65 -6.34
N GLU A 4 -11.20 -3.35 -7.19
CA GLU A 4 -12.00 -4.52 -6.80
C GLU A 4 -11.10 -5.71 -6.46
N ARG A 5 -10.00 -5.87 -7.19
CA ARG A 5 -9.00 -6.91 -6.92
C ARG A 5 -8.32 -6.70 -5.58
N TRP A 6 -8.04 -5.44 -5.24
CA TRP A 6 -7.42 -5.08 -3.97
C TRP A 6 -8.33 -5.35 -2.78
N GLN A 7 -9.62 -5.01 -2.90
CA GLN A 7 -10.60 -5.27 -1.85
C GLN A 7 -10.70 -6.77 -1.53
N GLN A 8 -10.66 -7.63 -2.56
CA GLN A 8 -10.64 -9.08 -2.38
C GLN A 8 -9.37 -9.56 -1.64
N VAL A 9 -8.19 -9.03 -1.99
CA VAL A 9 -6.93 -9.36 -1.30
C VAL A 9 -7.01 -8.97 0.17
N GLU A 10 -7.51 -7.77 0.48
CA GLU A 10 -7.62 -7.25 1.85
C GLU A 10 -8.59 -8.09 2.70
N GLU A 11 -9.76 -8.43 2.16
CA GLU A 11 -10.77 -9.26 2.84
C GLU A 11 -10.20 -10.65 3.18
N VAL A 12 -9.52 -11.29 2.23
CA VAL A 12 -8.91 -12.62 2.45
C VAL A 12 -7.73 -12.52 3.41
N LEU A 13 -6.90 -11.47 3.32
CA LEU A 13 -5.76 -11.27 4.22
C LEU A 13 -6.23 -11.08 5.67
N GLN A 14 -7.20 -10.20 5.93
CA GLN A 14 -7.72 -10.00 7.29
C GLN A 14 -8.28 -11.29 7.86
N ALA A 15 -9.09 -12.01 7.07
CA ALA A 15 -9.62 -13.30 7.47
C ALA A 15 -8.51 -14.33 7.77
N ALA A 16 -7.42 -14.34 7.00
CA ALA A 16 -6.28 -15.20 7.27
C ALA A 16 -5.57 -14.81 8.58
N LEU A 17 -5.38 -13.51 8.84
CA LEU A 17 -4.67 -13.02 10.03
C LEU A 17 -5.45 -13.23 11.34
N ASP A 18 -6.78 -13.22 11.29
CA ASP A 18 -7.67 -13.57 12.43
C ASP A 18 -7.57 -15.05 12.84
N ARG A 19 -6.99 -15.89 11.97
CA ARG A 19 -6.75 -17.31 12.23
C ARG A 19 -5.34 -17.54 12.75
N SER A 20 -5.17 -18.68 13.41
CA SER A 20 -3.85 -19.08 13.89
C SER A 20 -2.90 -19.37 12.72
N PRO A 21 -1.58 -19.18 12.86
CA PRO A 21 -0.62 -19.30 11.75
C PRO A 21 -0.70 -20.63 10.97
N HIS A 22 -1.03 -21.72 11.66
CA HIS A 22 -1.12 -23.05 11.04
C HIS A 22 -2.43 -23.26 10.23
N GLU A 23 -3.47 -22.48 10.49
CA GLU A 23 -4.76 -22.55 9.79
C GLU A 23 -4.81 -21.66 8.53
N ARG A 24 -3.93 -20.65 8.45
CA ARG A 24 -3.95 -19.65 7.37
C ARG A 24 -3.74 -20.27 6.00
N LEU A 25 -2.76 -21.16 5.88
CA LEU A 25 -2.43 -21.80 4.61
C LEU A 25 -3.56 -22.73 4.12
N SER A 26 -4.25 -23.41 5.03
CA SER A 26 -5.46 -24.18 4.68
C SER A 26 -6.60 -23.25 4.24
N PHE A 27 -6.79 -22.14 4.94
CA PHE A 27 -7.81 -21.15 4.61
C PHE A 27 -7.57 -20.51 3.24
N LEU A 28 -6.33 -20.10 2.92
CA LEU A 28 -6.00 -19.51 1.63
C LEU A 28 -6.23 -20.47 0.46
N ASN A 29 -5.97 -21.76 0.65
CA ASN A 29 -6.25 -22.78 -0.37
C ASN A 29 -7.76 -22.96 -0.63
N GLU A 30 -8.60 -22.80 0.39
CA GLU A 30 -10.04 -22.91 0.26
C GLU A 30 -10.66 -21.62 -0.31
N ALA A 31 -10.29 -20.48 0.28
CA ALA A 31 -10.84 -19.16 -0.06
C ALA A 31 -10.42 -18.68 -1.46
N CYS A 32 -9.20 -19.03 -1.91
CA CYS A 32 -8.68 -18.67 -3.23
C CYS A 32 -8.62 -19.88 -4.18
N SER A 33 -9.47 -20.89 -3.97
CA SER A 33 -9.48 -22.12 -4.77
C SER A 33 -9.72 -21.89 -6.27
N ASP A 34 -10.51 -20.87 -6.60
CA ASP A 34 -10.82 -20.47 -7.98
C ASP A 34 -9.87 -19.40 -8.53
N ASP A 35 -8.89 -18.94 -7.73
CA ASP A 35 -8.06 -17.78 -8.06
C ASP A 35 -6.62 -17.92 -7.55
N GLU A 36 -5.79 -18.55 -8.39
CA GLU A 36 -4.37 -18.80 -8.10
C GLU A 36 -3.56 -17.51 -7.91
N GLU A 37 -3.87 -16.46 -8.68
CA GLU A 37 -3.15 -15.19 -8.61
C GLU A 37 -3.47 -14.47 -7.29
N LEU A 38 -4.75 -14.45 -6.90
CA LEU A 38 -5.18 -13.95 -5.59
C LEU A 38 -4.51 -14.74 -4.45
N ARG A 39 -4.43 -16.07 -4.57
CA ARG A 39 -3.77 -16.92 -3.58
C ARG A 39 -2.29 -16.56 -3.42
N GLN A 40 -1.57 -16.37 -4.51
CA GLN A 40 -0.15 -16.04 -4.48
C GLN A 40 0.09 -14.65 -3.87
N GLU A 41 -0.72 -13.66 -4.26
CA GLU A 41 -0.65 -12.32 -3.70
C GLU A 41 -0.91 -12.32 -2.19
N THR A 42 -2.00 -12.95 -1.73
CA THR A 42 -2.32 -13.01 -0.30
C THR A 42 -1.33 -13.84 0.50
N SER A 43 -0.83 -14.96 -0.03
CA SER A 43 0.19 -15.79 0.65
C SER A 43 1.48 -15.00 0.88
N SER A 44 1.96 -14.26 -0.13
CA SER A 44 3.16 -13.43 0.01
C SER A 44 3.02 -12.37 1.11
N LEU A 45 1.80 -11.85 1.32
CA LEU A 45 1.52 -10.86 2.37
C LEU A 45 1.44 -11.49 3.76
N VAL A 46 0.87 -12.69 3.88
CA VAL A 46 0.85 -13.45 5.14
C VAL A 46 2.26 -13.87 5.54
N ASP A 47 3.08 -14.34 4.59
CA ASP A 47 4.47 -14.70 4.86
C ASP A 47 5.27 -13.48 5.34
N ALA A 48 5.10 -12.31 4.70
CA ALA A 48 5.72 -11.07 5.14
C ALA A 48 5.25 -10.63 6.54
N TYR A 49 3.98 -10.90 6.88
CA TYR A 49 3.43 -10.66 8.22
C TYR A 49 4.10 -11.54 9.27
N ASP A 50 4.23 -12.84 8.98
CA ASP A 50 4.82 -13.81 9.89
C ASP A 50 6.33 -13.61 10.06
N GLU A 51 7.04 -13.23 9.00
CA GLU A 51 8.46 -12.85 9.07
C GLU A 51 8.70 -11.57 9.87
N ALA A 52 7.75 -10.64 9.90
CA ALA A 52 7.84 -9.38 10.61
C ALA A 52 7.52 -9.46 12.13
N GLY A 53 7.35 -10.68 12.67
CA GLY A 53 6.86 -10.94 14.04
C GLY A 53 7.38 -10.00 15.14
N ASP A 54 6.46 -9.65 16.06
CA ASP A 54 6.63 -8.88 17.32
C ASP A 54 7.40 -7.56 17.27
N PHE A 55 7.68 -7.01 16.08
CA PHE A 55 8.52 -5.82 16.02
C PHE A 55 7.80 -4.51 16.36
N ILE A 56 6.46 -4.43 16.28
CA ILE A 56 5.63 -3.36 16.88
C ILE A 56 4.21 -3.95 17.04
N GLU A 57 3.75 -4.26 18.26
CA GLU A 57 2.43 -4.89 18.46
C GLU A 57 1.30 -4.10 17.75
N ALA A 58 0.55 -4.81 16.90
CA ALA A 58 -0.37 -4.36 15.86
C ALA A 58 0.32 -3.90 14.56
N PRO A 59 0.51 -4.79 13.57
CA PRO A 59 1.40 -4.50 12.48
C PRO A 59 0.73 -3.59 11.44
N ALA A 60 1.49 -2.58 11.07
CA ALA A 60 1.27 -1.72 9.92
C ALA A 60 1.14 -2.50 8.59
N ILE A 61 1.26 -3.83 8.58
CA ILE A 61 1.20 -4.71 7.41
C ILE A 61 -0.21 -4.79 6.81
N ALA A 62 -1.26 -4.66 7.61
CA ALA A 62 -2.61 -4.43 7.08
C ALA A 62 -2.75 -3.07 6.36
N HIS A 63 -1.79 -2.14 6.56
CA HIS A 63 -1.68 -0.85 5.86
C HIS A 63 -0.50 -0.77 4.86
N ASP A 64 0.47 -1.69 4.94
CA ASP A 64 1.75 -1.67 4.21
C ASP A 64 1.85 -2.78 3.16
N ALA A 65 0.87 -3.67 3.03
CA ALA A 65 0.70 -4.48 1.82
C ALA A 65 0.66 -3.57 0.57
N HIS A 66 0.08 -2.37 0.72
CA HIS A 66 0.13 -1.34 -0.31
C HIS A 66 1.56 -0.85 -0.56
N VAL A 67 2.44 -0.73 0.44
CA VAL A 67 3.84 -0.31 0.27
C VAL A 67 4.68 -1.38 -0.43
N LEU A 68 4.49 -2.65 -0.07
CA LEU A 68 5.20 -3.77 -0.69
C LEU A 68 4.82 -3.95 -2.17
N LEU A 69 3.54 -3.78 -2.52
CA LEU A 69 3.04 -3.88 -3.90
C LEU A 69 3.11 -2.55 -4.68
N SER A 70 3.30 -1.41 -4.01
CA SER A 70 3.59 -0.10 -4.63
C SER A 70 5.04 0.08 -5.04
N ASN A 71 5.88 -0.96 -4.92
CA ASN A 71 7.16 -1.02 -5.63
C ASN A 71 6.99 -1.03 -7.17
N HIS A 72 5.77 -0.86 -7.70
CA HIS A 72 5.55 -0.38 -9.06
C HIS A 72 6.12 1.04 -9.19
N GLU A 73 7.41 1.11 -9.57
CA GLU A 73 8.20 2.30 -9.84
C GLU A 73 7.47 3.34 -10.70
N GLN A 74 6.67 4.21 -10.08
CA GLN A 74 6.43 5.54 -10.65
C GLN A 74 7.54 6.43 -10.15
N ASN A 75 8.65 6.46 -10.90
CA ASN A 75 9.71 7.44 -10.65
C ASN A 75 9.16 8.85 -10.90
N ASN A 76 8.66 9.46 -9.83
CA ASN A 76 8.08 10.80 -9.86
C ASN A 76 9.14 11.89 -9.88
N ILE A 77 10.43 11.56 -9.78
CA ILE A 77 11.51 12.55 -9.79
C ILE A 77 11.53 13.28 -11.13
N GLY A 78 11.52 14.61 -11.08
CA GLY A 78 11.46 15.48 -12.25
C GLY A 78 10.04 15.73 -12.78
N ARG A 79 9.02 15.04 -12.28
CA ARG A 79 7.62 15.29 -12.64
C ARG A 79 7.15 16.65 -12.13
N GLU A 80 6.35 17.34 -12.94
CA GLU A 80 5.68 18.58 -12.56
C GLU A 80 4.21 18.31 -12.22
N ILE A 81 3.78 18.74 -11.03
CA ILE A 81 2.40 18.66 -10.55
C ILE A 81 1.95 20.09 -10.23
N GLY A 82 1.23 20.71 -11.16
CA GLY A 82 0.89 22.14 -11.05
C GLY A 82 2.16 22.99 -10.94
N PRO A 83 2.31 23.84 -9.91
CA PRO A 83 3.51 24.67 -9.72
C PRO A 83 4.69 23.92 -9.09
N TYR A 84 4.52 22.65 -8.70
CA TYR A 84 5.51 21.89 -7.95
C TYR A 84 6.31 20.98 -8.87
N ARG A 85 7.64 21.05 -8.78
CA ARG A 85 8.55 20.10 -9.47
C ARG A 85 9.17 19.16 -8.45
N ILE A 86 8.98 17.86 -8.60
CA ILE A 86 9.51 16.85 -7.68
C ILE A 86 11.03 16.72 -7.88
N VAL A 87 11.78 16.77 -6.79
CA VAL A 87 13.25 16.75 -6.75
C VAL A 87 13.78 15.41 -6.28
N GLU A 88 13.27 14.90 -5.16
CA GLU A 88 13.67 13.60 -4.59
C GLU A 88 12.58 13.03 -3.69
N ARG A 89 12.65 11.73 -3.41
CA ARG A 89 11.75 11.06 -2.46
C ARG A 89 12.31 11.22 -1.04
N LEU A 90 11.45 11.67 -0.12
CA LEU A 90 11.79 11.81 1.31
C LEU A 90 11.37 10.59 2.14
N GLY A 91 10.26 9.92 1.76
CA GLY A 91 9.79 8.72 2.45
C GLY A 91 8.49 8.16 1.88
N ALA A 92 8.11 6.97 2.33
CA ALA A 92 6.87 6.29 1.96
C ALA A 92 6.31 5.50 3.16
N GLY A 93 4.99 5.34 3.20
CA GLY A 93 4.27 4.50 4.16
C GLY A 93 2.80 4.32 3.74
N GLY A 94 1.99 3.62 4.53
CA GLY A 94 0.58 3.32 4.18
C GLY A 94 -0.33 4.51 3.84
N MET A 95 0.01 5.74 4.25
CA MET A 95 -0.74 6.96 3.88
C MET A 95 -0.18 7.68 2.65
N GLY A 96 0.69 7.02 1.86
CA GLY A 96 1.26 7.55 0.64
C GLY A 96 2.74 7.92 0.72
N GLU A 97 3.19 8.62 -0.30
CA GLU A 97 4.59 8.97 -0.50
C GLU A 97 4.83 10.46 -0.22
N VAL A 98 5.99 10.80 0.34
CA VAL A 98 6.40 12.18 0.58
C VAL A 98 7.65 12.47 -0.25
N TYR A 99 7.58 13.56 -1.00
CA TYR A 99 8.65 14.03 -1.87
C TYR A 99 9.10 15.42 -1.47
N LEU A 100 10.39 15.72 -1.68
CA LEU A 100 10.86 17.09 -1.77
C LEU A 100 10.47 17.61 -3.14
N ALA A 101 9.84 18.77 -3.18
CA ALA A 101 9.50 19.46 -4.42
C ALA A 101 9.92 20.93 -4.35
N GLN A 102 10.23 21.54 -5.50
CA GLN A 102 10.40 22.98 -5.63
C GLN A 102 9.05 23.60 -6.00
N ASP A 103 8.54 24.52 -5.18
CA ASP A 103 7.43 25.39 -5.55
C ASP A 103 7.95 26.50 -6.48
N ARG A 104 7.60 26.45 -7.76
CA ARG A 104 8.07 27.41 -8.77
C ARG A 104 7.40 28.78 -8.70
N ARG A 105 6.34 28.93 -7.89
CA ARG A 105 5.67 30.23 -7.67
C ARG A 105 6.30 31.00 -6.52
N LEU A 106 6.63 30.29 -5.44
CA LEU A 106 7.22 30.88 -4.23
C LEU A 106 8.74 30.72 -4.15
N ASP A 107 9.33 30.02 -5.12
CA ASP A 107 10.75 29.69 -5.23
C ASP A 107 11.34 29.12 -3.94
N ARG A 108 10.68 28.09 -3.39
CA ARG A 108 11.12 27.44 -2.15
C ARG A 108 10.92 25.93 -2.18
N PRO A 109 11.71 25.17 -1.42
CA PRO A 109 11.46 23.75 -1.21
C PRO A 109 10.20 23.54 -0.35
N VAL A 110 9.44 22.51 -0.70
CA VAL A 110 8.24 22.06 0.02
C VAL A 110 8.20 20.53 0.10
N ALA A 111 7.53 20.00 1.11
CA ALA A 111 7.18 18.57 1.15
C ALA A 111 5.85 18.36 0.43
N LEU A 112 5.83 17.49 -0.58
CA LEU A 112 4.62 17.12 -1.32
C LEU A 112 4.23 15.69 -0.95
N LYS A 113 3.07 15.52 -0.32
CA LYS A 113 2.52 14.19 0.02
C LYS A 113 1.55 13.75 -1.08
N ILE A 114 1.86 12.64 -1.74
CA ILE A 114 1.03 12.03 -2.76
C ILE A 114 0.28 10.87 -2.10
N LEU A 115 -1.05 10.98 -2.08
CA LEU A 115 -1.91 9.94 -1.53
C LEU A 115 -2.17 8.86 -2.59
N PRO A 116 -2.30 7.59 -2.18
CA PRO A 116 -2.73 6.53 -3.08
C PRO A 116 -4.10 6.81 -3.69
N ALA A 117 -4.33 6.33 -4.91
CA ALA A 117 -5.54 6.61 -5.67
C ALA A 117 -6.84 6.19 -4.96
N TYR A 118 -6.81 5.12 -4.16
CA TYR A 118 -7.98 4.63 -3.43
C TYR A 118 -8.47 5.58 -2.32
N PHE A 119 -7.62 6.49 -1.82
CA PHE A 119 -8.04 7.56 -0.90
C PHE A 119 -8.96 8.59 -1.55
N VAL A 120 -9.01 8.65 -2.88
CA VAL A 120 -9.83 9.63 -3.63
C VAL A 120 -11.26 9.12 -3.88
N SER A 121 -11.53 7.84 -3.61
CA SER A 121 -12.84 7.19 -3.85
C SER A 121 -13.93 7.58 -2.85
N ASP A 122 -13.56 8.26 -1.76
CA ASP A 122 -14.48 8.69 -0.70
C ASP A 122 -14.64 10.22 -0.76
N GLU A 123 -15.64 10.71 -1.51
CA GLU A 123 -15.93 12.14 -1.66
C GLU A 123 -16.12 12.87 -0.32
N ALA A 124 -16.47 12.14 0.75
CA ALA A 124 -16.64 12.71 2.09
C ALA A 124 -15.32 13.20 2.72
N ARG A 125 -14.16 12.74 2.22
CA ARG A 125 -12.83 13.04 2.79
C ARG A 125 -12.06 14.14 2.07
N LEU A 126 -12.61 14.69 0.97
CA LEU A 126 -11.97 15.74 0.15
C LEU A 126 -12.32 17.18 0.60
N ARG A 127 -12.76 17.38 1.85
CA ARG A 127 -13.12 18.70 2.39
C ARG A 127 -12.08 19.26 3.35
#